data_AF-A0A820PT47-F1
#
_entry.id   AF-A0A820PT47-F1
#
_cell.length_a   1.000
_cell.length_b   1.000
_cell.length_c   1.000
_cell.angle_alpha   90.00
_cell.angle_beta   90.00
_cell.angle_gamma   90.00
#
_symmetry.space_group_name_H-M   'P 1'
#
loop_
_entity.id
_entity.type
_entity.pdbx_description
1 polymer ?
#
loop_
_entity_poly.entity_id
_entity_poly.type
_entity_poly.pdbx_seq_one_letter_code
_entity_poly.pdbx_strand_id
1 'polypeptide(L)' 'SDGLLGDAMHQQIVATFNCDLTTIDPALLRKGRLIANYEFNKLDLENSKILSEKLGFGTKNITEPMTLAEIYNQND' A
#
# COMPACT_ATOMS: atom_id res chain seq x y z
N SER A 1 -12.71 -13.33 21.47
CA SER A 1 -12.58 -14.72 21.94
C SER A 1 -12.07 -15.66 20.86
N ASP A 2 -11.00 -15.32 20.11
CA ASP A 2 -10.46 -16.20 19.04
C ASP A 2 -8.97 -16.52 19.21
N GLY A 3 -8.48 -16.54 20.45
CA GLY A 3 -7.06 -16.83 20.71
C GLY A 3 -6.65 -18.28 20.42
N LEU A 4 -7.60 -19.22 20.44
CA LEU A 4 -7.36 -20.66 20.22
C LEU A 4 -7.66 -21.13 18.79
N LEU A 5 -8.67 -20.53 18.13
CA LEU A 5 -9.08 -20.94 16.78
C LEU A 5 -8.17 -20.35 15.69
N GLY A 6 -7.68 -19.12 15.91
CA GLY A 6 -6.74 -18.46 15.00
C GLY A 6 -5.34 -19.07 15.00
N ASP A 7 -4.93 -19.74 16.09
CA ASP A 7 -3.64 -20.43 16.18
C ASP A 7 -3.71 -21.83 15.53
N ALA A 8 -4.91 -22.42 15.44
CA ALA A 8 -5.16 -23.70 14.79
C ALA A 8 -5.32 -23.58 13.26
N MET A 9 -5.72 -22.42 12.77
CA MET A 9 -5.84 -22.11 11.34
C MET A 9 -4.65 -21.26 10.94
N HIS A 10 -3.75 -21.76 10.10
CA HIS A 10 -2.62 -21.00 9.52
C HIS A 10 -3.08 -19.88 8.54
N GLN A 11 -4.24 -19.26 8.81
CA GLN A 11 -4.89 -18.30 7.94
C GLN A 11 -4.28 -16.92 8.14
N GLN A 12 -3.59 -16.43 7.12
CA GLN A 12 -3.13 -15.05 7.06
C GLN A 12 -4.27 -14.15 6.56
N ILE A 13 -4.51 -13.04 7.25
CA ILE A 13 -5.47 -12.01 6.84
C ILE A 13 -4.69 -10.81 6.30
N VAL A 14 -5.00 -10.40 5.07
CA VAL A 14 -4.47 -9.18 4.46
C VAL A 14 -5.61 -8.18 4.32
N ALA A 15 -5.43 -6.97 4.84
CA ALA A 15 -6.38 -5.88 4.74
C ALA A 15 -5.66 -4.62 4.22
N THR A 16 -6.32 -3.88 3.33
CA THR A 16 -5.84 -2.60 2.81
C THR A 16 -6.71 -1.48 3.37
N PHE A 17 -6.06 -0.37 3.73
CA PHE A 17 -6.73 0.80 4.28
C PHE A 17 -6.32 2.01 3.46
N ASN A 18 -7.30 2.82 3.05
CA ASN A 18 -7.07 4.09 2.37
C ASN A 18 -7.34 5.26 3.34
N CYS A 19 -6.81 5.14 4.56
CA CYS A 19 -6.99 6.11 5.63
C CYS A 19 -5.78 6.11 6.56
N ASP A 20 -5.63 7.19 7.34
CA ASP A 20 -4.57 7.33 8.33
C ASP A 20 -4.65 6.19 9.37
N LEU A 21 -3.51 5.62 9.74
CA LEU A 21 -3.39 4.58 10.77
C LEU A 21 -4.06 4.95 12.09
N THR A 22 -4.09 6.25 12.43
CA THR A 22 -4.75 6.78 13.63
C THR A 22 -6.26 6.59 13.64
N THR A 23 -6.88 6.40 12.47
CA THR A 23 -8.32 6.14 12.33
C THR A 23 -8.69 4.66 12.42
N ILE A 24 -7.70 3.76 12.39
CA ILE A 24 -7.89 2.32 12.51
C ILE A 24 -8.15 1.96 13.98
N ASP A 25 -9.04 0.99 14.22
CA ASP A 25 -9.32 0.50 15.57
C ASP A 25 -8.01 0.07 16.26
N PRO A 26 -7.63 0.71 17.39
CA PRO A 26 -6.40 0.39 18.12
C PRO A 26 -6.31 -1.08 18.56
N ALA A 27 -7.44 -1.79 18.64
CA ALA A 27 -7.48 -3.22 18.92
C ALA A 27 -6.72 -4.03 17.88
N LEU A 28 -6.70 -3.64 16.61
CA LEU A 28 -5.96 -4.31 15.54
C LEU A 28 -4.45 -4.11 15.67
N LEU A 29 -4.02 -2.95 16.20
CA LEU A 29 -2.61 -2.60 16.38
C LEU A 29 -1.96 -3.25 17.61
N ARG A 30 -2.74 -3.98 18.43
CA ARG A 30 -2.21 -4.68 19.61
C ARG A 30 -1.24 -5.77 19.19
N LYS A 31 -0.16 -5.92 19.95
CA LYS A 31 0.86 -6.96 19.76
C LYS A 31 0.20 -8.34 19.58
N GLY A 32 0.57 -9.03 18.49
CA GLY A 32 0.05 -10.36 18.17
C GLY A 32 -1.19 -10.38 17.25
N ARG A 33 -1.67 -9.22 16.76
CA ARG A 33 -2.77 -9.14 15.78
C ARG A 33 -2.27 -8.69 14.42
N LEU A 34 -1.88 -7.43 14.27
CA LEU A 34 -1.22 -6.94 13.07
C LEU A 34 0.28 -7.25 13.19
N ILE A 35 0.75 -8.24 12.41
CA ILE A 35 2.13 -8.74 12.48
C ILE A 35 3.05 -7.96 11.53
N ALA A 36 2.50 -7.40 10.46
CA ALA A 36 3.21 -6.55 9.52
C ALA A 36 2.30 -5.40 9.07
N ASN A 37 2.88 -4.22 8.90
CA ASN A 37 2.27 -3.09 8.23
C ASN A 37 3.17 -2.69 7.05
N TYR A 38 2.54 -2.24 5.97
CA TYR A 38 3.24 -1.68 4.83
C TYR A 38 2.51 -0.44 4.37
N GLU A 39 3.25 0.66 4.30
CA GLU A 39 2.72 1.93 3.83
C GLU A 39 3.16 2.16 2.38
N PHE A 40 2.16 2.30 1.50
CA PHE A 40 2.40 2.61 0.10
C PHE A 40 2.72 4.09 -0.05
N ASN A 41 4.01 4.40 -0.11
CA ASN A 41 4.51 5.74 -0.41
C ASN A 41 4.63 5.98 -1.92
N LYS A 42 5.05 7.19 -2.30
CA LYS A 42 5.43 7.50 -3.68
C LYS A 42 6.45 6.48 -4.19
N LEU A 43 6.26 6.01 -5.42
CA LEU A 43 7.28 5.26 -6.13
C LEU A 43 8.48 6.17 -6.35
N ASP A 44 9.69 5.62 -6.22
CA ASP A 44 10.87 6.37 -6.61
C ASP A 44 10.83 6.78 -8.09
N LEU A 45 11.74 7.67 -8.46
CA LEU A 45 11.77 8.26 -9.80
C LEU A 45 11.91 7.19 -10.90
N GLU A 46 12.70 6.15 -10.67
CA GLU A 46 12.96 5.11 -11.66
C GLU A 46 11.75 4.22 -11.86
N ASN A 47 11.15 3.73 -10.77
CA ASN A 47 9.95 2.92 -10.79
C ASN A 47 8.75 3.69 -11.33
N SER A 48 8.65 4.99 -11.03
CA SER A 48 7.61 5.86 -11.59
C SER A 48 7.72 5.95 -13.11
N LYS A 49 8.94 6.13 -13.64
CA LYS A 49 9.21 6.15 -15.08
C LYS A 49 8.92 4.80 -15.73
N ILE A 50 9.36 3.70 -15.13
CA ILE A 50 9.10 2.35 -15.64
C ILE A 50 7.59 2.09 -15.75
N LEU A 51 6.83 2.46 -14.72
CA LEU A 51 5.38 2.27 -14.73
C LEU A 51 4.71 3.16 -15.78
N SER A 52 5.09 4.43 -15.86
CA SER A 52 4.54 5.37 -16.84
C SER A 52 4.80 4.95 -18.29
N GLU A 53 6.00 4.46 -18.59
CA GLU A 53 6.35 3.92 -19.90
C GLU A 53 5.48 2.69 -20.24
N LYS A 54 5.27 1.79 -19.27
CA LYS A 54 4.38 0.63 -19.43
C LYS A 54 2.93 1.03 -19.68
N LEU A 55 2.47 2.16 -19.15
CA LEU A 55 1.13 2.69 -19.37
C LEU A 55 1.00 3.51 -20.66
N GLY A 56 2.11 3.76 -21.37
CA GLY A 56 2.13 4.49 -22.65
C GLY A 56 2.13 6.02 -22.52
N PHE A 57 2.32 6.57 -21.32
CA PHE A 57 2.40 8.03 -21.10
C PHE A 57 3.80 8.60 -21.37
N GLY A 58 4.82 7.74 -21.41
CA GLY A 58 6.22 8.14 -21.54
C GLY A 58 6.85 8.61 -20.23
N THR A 59 8.09 9.07 -20.28
CA THR A 59 8.89 9.37 -19.06
C THR A 59 9.34 10.83 -18.94
N LYS A 60 9.09 11.66 -19.95
CA LYS A 60 9.63 13.04 -20.02
C LYS A 60 9.17 13.94 -18.88
N ASN A 61 7.92 13.80 -18.45
CA ASN A 61 7.31 14.67 -17.45
C ASN A 61 7.47 14.15 -16.02
N ILE A 62 8.12 13.00 -15.83
CA ILE A 62 8.36 12.42 -14.51
C ILE A 62 9.75 12.83 -14.04
N THR A 63 9.81 13.91 -13.27
CA THR A 63 11.05 14.46 -12.71
C THR A 63 11.20 14.23 -11.20
N GLU A 64 10.15 13.75 -10.55
CA GLU A 64 10.12 13.48 -9.11
C GLU A 64 9.39 12.16 -8.81
N PRO A 65 9.57 11.59 -7.60
CA PRO A 65 8.76 10.47 -7.12
C PRO A 65 7.25 10.77 -7.21
N MET A 66 6.47 9.79 -7.64
CA MET A 66 5.02 9.92 -7.83
C MET A 66 4.25 8.81 -7.11
N THR A 67 3.06 9.13 -6.62
CA THR A 67 2.09 8.14 -6.17
C THR A 67 1.56 7.34 -7.36
N LEU A 68 1.05 6.14 -7.09
CA LEU A 68 0.37 5.37 -8.13
C LEU A 68 -0.80 6.16 -8.75
N ALA A 69 -1.58 6.87 -7.93
CA ALA A 69 -2.70 7.68 -8.44
C ALA A 69 -2.25 8.75 -9.44
N GLU A 70 -1.16 9.47 -9.16
CA GLU A 70 -0.62 10.46 -10.10
C GLU A 70 -0.12 9.80 -11.40
N ILE A 71 0.50 8.61 -11.32
CA ILE A 71 1.04 7.91 -12.50
C ILE A 71 -0.09 7.39 -13.40
N TYR A 72 -1.19 6.88 -12.84
CA TYR A 72 -2.31 6.33 -13.61
C TYR A 72 -3.20 7.41 -14.23
N ASN A 73 -3.21 8.63 -13.68
CA ASN A 73 -4.10 9.72 -14.11
C ASN A 73 -3.34 10.88 -14.78
N GLN A 74 -2.28 10.62 -15.56
CA GLN A 74 -1.49 11.68 -16.22
C GLN A 74 -2.24 12.48 -17.31
N ASN A 75 -3.40 12.01 -17.73
CA ASN A 75 -4.23 12.63 -18.78
C ASN A 75 -5.48 13.35 -18.25
N ASP A 76 -5.76 13.25 -16.96
CA ASP A 76 -6.87 13.96 -16.28
C ASP A 76 -6.36 15.27 -15.67
#